data_AF-A0A7I4F890-F1
#
_entry.id   AF-A0A7I4F890-F1
#
_cell.length_a   1.000
_cell.length_b   1.000
_cell.length_c   1.000
_cell.angle_alpha   90.00
_cell.angle_beta   90.00
_cell.angle_gamma   90.00
#
_symmetry.space_group_name_H-M   'P 1'
#
loop_
_entity.id
_entity.type
_entity.pdbx_description
1 polymer ?
#
loop_
_entity_poly.entity_id
_entity_poly.type
_entity_poly.pdbx_seq_one_letter_code
_entity_poly.pdbx_strand_id
1 'polypeptide(L)'
;MAQIGDASCPPRVYGCVLGVLVGRTVGIFNSFELLYDLVAGELCREFLEVKHLQYKKVFPKYDILGCYSTGSDVLDSYMHIHKAVRVWESQEIYTSK
;
A
#
# COMPACT_ATOMS: atom_id res chain seq x y z
N MET A 1 26.42 -14.79 24.89
CA MET A 1 25.31 -15.32 24.08
C MET A 1 24.47 -14.14 23.60
N ALA A 2 24.65 -13.70 22.37
CA ALA A 2 23.76 -12.75 21.71
C ALA A 2 23.63 -13.26 20.29
N GLN A 3 22.47 -13.83 19.97
CA GLN A 3 22.20 -14.32 18.62
C GLN A 3 22.16 -13.12 17.68
N ILE A 4 23.01 -13.22 16.66
CA ILE A 4 23.05 -12.34 15.50
C ILE A 4 21.73 -12.56 14.77
N GLY A 5 20.85 -11.55 14.80
CA GLY A 5 19.62 -11.53 14.02
C GLY A 5 19.96 -11.67 12.55
N ASP A 6 19.47 -12.75 11.96
CA ASP A 6 19.76 -13.25 10.64
C ASP A 6 19.54 -12.19 9.53
N ALA A 7 20.60 -11.88 8.78
CA ALA A 7 20.62 -10.92 7.68
C ALA A 7 20.20 -11.55 6.33
N SER A 8 19.31 -12.56 6.31
CA SER A 8 18.88 -13.22 5.07
C SER A 8 17.45 -12.91 4.62
N CYS A 9 16.65 -12.18 5.41
CA CYS A 9 15.33 -11.73 4.96
C CYS A 9 15.44 -10.45 4.12
N PRO A 10 15.10 -10.47 2.82
CA PRO A 10 15.09 -9.27 2.00
C PRO A 10 14.16 -8.21 2.63
N PRO A 11 14.49 -6.92 2.50
CA PRO A 11 13.67 -5.85 3.05
C PRO A 11 12.25 -5.97 2.50
N ARG A 12 11.27 -6.08 3.40
CA ARG A 12 9.86 -6.22 3.01
C ARG A 12 9.40 -4.92 2.38
N VAL A 13 9.00 -5.01 1.12
CA VAL A 13 8.43 -3.89 0.38
C VAL A 13 6.92 -4.01 0.44
N TYR A 14 6.26 -2.92 0.83
CA TYR A 14 4.81 -2.77 0.72
C TYR A 14 4.49 -1.96 -0.52
N GLY A 15 3.39 -2.26 -1.18
CA GLY A 15 2.95 -1.51 -2.34
C GLY A 15 1.44 -1.49 -2.49
N CYS A 16 0.95 -0.54 -3.29
CA CYS A 16 -0.45 -0.46 -3.71
C CYS A 16 -0.59 -0.91 -5.16
N VAL A 17 -1.70 -1.56 -5.48
CA VAL A 17 -2.11 -1.88 -6.84
C VAL A 17 -3.15 -0.89 -7.34
N LEU A 18 -2.94 -0.37 -8.53
CA LEU A 18 -3.82 0.55 -9.25
C LEU A 18 -4.54 -0.21 -10.36
N GLY A 19 -5.83 0.08 -10.51
CA GLY A 19 -6.62 -0.52 -11.56
C GLY A 19 -8.07 -0.10 -11.53
N VAL A 20 -8.93 -0.93 -12.13
CA VAL A 20 -10.37 -0.68 -12.20
C VAL A 20 -11.12 -1.98 -12.01
N LEU A 21 -12.22 -1.92 -11.26
CA LEU A 21 -13.19 -3.01 -11.14
C LEU A 21 -14.35 -2.75 -12.11
N VAL A 22 -14.47 -3.56 -13.14
CA VAL A 22 -15.59 -3.49 -14.10
C VAL A 22 -16.45 -4.74 -13.91
N GLY A 23 -17.59 -4.57 -13.23
CA GLY A 23 -18.47 -5.67 -12.88
C GLY A 23 -17.80 -6.63 -11.88
N ARG A 24 -17.44 -7.83 -12.32
CA ARG A 24 -16.72 -8.85 -11.52
C ARG A 24 -15.26 -9.02 -11.92
N THR A 25 -14.80 -8.25 -12.90
CA THR A 25 -13.44 -8.36 -13.42
C THR A 25 -12.57 -7.24 -12.85
N VAL A 26 -11.47 -7.63 -12.22
CA VAL A 26 -10.46 -6.70 -11.72
C VAL A 26 -9.36 -6.57 -12.77
N GLY A 27 -9.22 -5.38 -13.35
CA GLY A 27 -8.10 -5.05 -14.22
C GLY A 27 -7.01 -4.38 -13.40
N ILE A 28 -5.86 -5.03 -13.23
CA ILE A 28 -4.67 -4.44 -12.60
C ILE A 28 -3.83 -3.83 -13.72
N PHE A 29 -3.52 -2.54 -13.60
CA PHE A 29 -2.80 -1.79 -14.64
C PHE A 29 -1.42 -1.35 -14.19
N ASN A 30 -1.28 -0.97 -12.92
CA ASN A 30 -0.01 -0.54 -12.38
C ASN A 30 0.06 -0.84 -10.88
N SER A 31 1.23 -0.69 -10.30
CA SER A 31 1.46 -0.75 -8.87
C SER A 31 2.58 0.22 -8.49
N PHE A 32 2.56 0.70 -7.25
CA PHE A 32 3.64 1.52 -6.71
C PHE A 32 3.99 1.08 -5.29
N GLU A 33 5.22 1.39 -4.88
CA GLU A 33 5.74 1.01 -3.58
C GLU A 33 5.42 2.10 -2.55
N LEU A 34 5.12 1.66 -1.33
CA LEU A 34 4.81 2.49 -0.18
C LEU A 34 6.03 2.58 0.75
N LEU A 35 6.24 3.76 1.30
CA LEU A 35 7.16 3.95 2.42
C LEU A 35 6.46 3.58 3.73
N TYR A 36 6.91 2.48 4.33
CA TYR A 36 6.48 2.02 5.64
C TYR A 36 7.58 2.32 6.66
N ASP A 37 7.22 3.04 7.72
CA ASP A 37 8.12 3.31 8.82
C ASP A 37 8.07 2.12 9.79
N LEU A 38 9.14 1.34 9.84
CA LEU A 38 9.26 0.17 10.71
C LEU A 38 9.36 0.55 12.21
N VAL A 39 9.75 1.79 12.51
CA VAL A 39 9.90 2.29 13.89
C VAL A 39 8.57 2.80 14.43
N ALA A 40 7.84 3.56 13.62
CA ALA A 40 6.50 4.05 13.98
C ALA A 40 5.41 2.98 13.80
N GLY A 41 5.66 1.98 12.94
CA GLY A 41 4.68 0.96 12.57
C GLY A 41 3.57 1.49 11.65
N GLU A 42 3.78 2.65 11.01
CA GLU A 42 2.78 3.35 10.21
C GLU A 42 3.28 3.66 8.78
N LEU A 43 2.34 3.85 7.86
CA LEU A 43 2.63 4.32 6.51
C LEU A 43 2.88 5.83 6.52
N CYS A 44 3.85 6.27 5.71
CA CYS A 44 4.09 7.69 5.50
C CYS A 44 2.96 8.29 4.65
N ARG A 45 1.95 8.88 5.32
CA ARG A 45 0.76 9.47 4.68
C ARG A 45 1.12 10.53 3.63
N GLU A 46 2.09 11.39 3.93
CA GLU A 46 2.51 12.48 3.03
C GLU A 46 3.08 11.93 1.71
N PHE A 47 3.89 10.87 1.79
CA PHE A 47 4.41 10.22 0.58
C PHE A 47 3.30 9.58 -0.26
N LEU A 48 2.36 8.91 0.42
CA LEU A 48 1.24 8.24 -0.23
C LEU A 48 0.33 9.27 -0.93
N GLU A 49 0.04 10.40 -0.29
CA GLU A 49 -0.78 11.48 -0.86
C GLU A 49 -0.12 12.12 -2.09
N VAL A 50 1.18 12.43 -2.01
CA VAL A 50 1.93 13.00 -3.15
C VAL A 50 1.95 12.02 -4.32
N LYS A 51 2.23 10.73 -4.07
CA LYS A 51 2.22 9.68 -5.10
C LYS A 51 0.83 9.52 -5.68
N HIS A 52 -0.20 9.44 -4.84
CA HIS A 52 -1.57 9.32 -5.30
C HIS A 52 -1.96 10.48 -6.21
N LEU A 53 -1.69 11.73 -5.81
CA LEU A 53 -2.01 12.91 -6.63
C LEU A 53 -1.28 12.90 -7.98
N GLN A 54 -0.02 12.43 -8.01
CA GLN A 54 0.72 12.23 -9.26
C GLN A 54 0.04 11.18 -10.13
N TYR A 55 -0.32 10.03 -9.57
CA TYR A 55 -0.99 8.97 -10.31
C TYR A 55 -2.38 9.38 -10.80
N LYS A 56 -3.17 10.09 -9.99
CA LYS A 56 -4.49 10.61 -10.40
C LYS A 56 -4.39 11.59 -11.57
N LYS A 57 -3.30 12.36 -11.67
CA LYS A 57 -3.02 13.23 -12.82
C LYS A 57 -2.72 12.44 -14.10
N VAL A 58 -1.95 11.36 -14.01
CA VAL A 58 -1.57 10.55 -15.19
C VAL A 58 -2.60 9.47 -15.55
N PHE A 59 -3.38 9.03 -14.58
CA PHE A 59 -4.29 7.88 -14.62
C PHE A 59 -5.63 8.19 -13.92
N PRO A 60 -6.40 9.19 -14.38
CA PRO A 60 -7.64 9.64 -13.70
C PRO A 60 -8.78 8.61 -13.74
N LYS A 61 -8.66 7.54 -14.53
CA LYS A 61 -9.66 6.46 -14.65
C LYS A 61 -9.38 5.26 -13.74
N TYR A 62 -8.25 5.26 -13.04
CA TYR A 62 -7.80 4.13 -12.26
C TYR A 62 -7.69 4.53 -10.80
N ASP A 63 -8.22 3.68 -9.93
CA ASP A 63 -8.19 3.84 -8.49
C ASP A 63 -7.30 2.76 -7.87
N ILE A 64 -6.95 2.94 -6.61
CA ILE A 64 -6.20 1.94 -5.87
C ILE A 64 -7.17 0.82 -5.47
N LEU A 65 -6.81 -0.41 -5.85
CA LEU A 65 -7.64 -1.60 -5.62
C LEU A 65 -7.27 -2.34 -4.33
N GLY A 66 -6.06 -2.11 -3.82
CA GLY A 66 -5.55 -2.78 -2.63
C GLY A 66 -4.04 -2.62 -2.45
N CYS A 67 -3.50 -3.36 -1.49
CA CYS A 67 -2.07 -3.40 -1.18
C CYS A 67 -1.50 -4.83 -1.24
N TYR A 68 -0.21 -4.92 -1.55
CA TYR A 68 0.58 -6.16 -1.54
C TYR A 68 1.84 -5.95 -0.70
N SER A 69 2.40 -7.07 -0.22
CA SER A 69 3.67 -7.09 0.48
C SER A 69 4.57 -8.16 -0.11
N THR A 70 5.87 -7.88 -0.15
CA THR A 70 6.90 -8.85 -0.50
C THR A 70 7.48 -9.43 0.79
N GLY A 71 6.94 -10.57 1.22
CA GLY A 71 7.41 -11.27 2.41
C GLY A 71 6.57 -12.51 2.70
N SER A 72 7.25 -13.61 3.02
CA SER A 72 6.64 -14.95 3.17
C SER A 72 5.79 -15.07 4.44
N ASP A 73 6.15 -14.34 5.49
CA ASP A 73 5.49 -14.43 6.80
C ASP A 73 4.37 -13.39 6.92
N VAL A 74 3.19 -13.84 7.35
CA VAL A 74 2.08 -12.98 7.76
C VAL A 74 2.44 -12.38 9.13
N LEU A 75 3.12 -11.24 9.12
CA LEU A 75 3.39 -10.48 10.34
C LEU A 75 2.13 -9.73 10.80
N ASP A 76 1.98 -9.54 12.10
CA ASP A 76 0.88 -8.76 12.71
C ASP A 76 0.81 -7.31 12.18
N SER A 77 1.96 -6.77 11.76
CA SER A 77 2.07 -5.48 11.07
C SER A 77 1.33 -5.43 9.72
N TYR A 78 1.07 -6.58 9.09
CA TYR A 78 0.29 -6.67 7.84
C TYR A 78 -1.16 -6.23 8.05
N MET A 79 -1.78 -6.59 9.18
CA MET A 79 -3.14 -6.19 9.48
C MET A 79 -3.25 -4.67 9.64
N HIS A 80 -2.24 -4.05 10.26
CA HIS A 80 -2.16 -2.60 10.44
C HIS A 80 -2.06 -1.88 9.10
N ILE A 81 -1.23 -2.37 8.18
CA ILE A 81 -1.04 -1.78 6.84
C ILE A 81 -2.29 -1.96 5.99
N HIS A 82 -2.84 -3.17 5.95
CA HIS A 82 -4.07 -3.44 5.19
C HIS A 82 -5.25 -2.60 5.70
N LYS A 83 -5.34 -2.40 7.02
CA LYS A 83 -6.33 -1.51 7.63
C LYS A 83 -6.06 -0.04 7.29
N ALA A 84 -4.81 0.43 7.37
CA ALA A 84 -4.44 1.81 7.06
C ALA A 84 -4.74 2.17 5.61
N VAL A 85 -4.35 1.31 4.65
CA VAL A 85 -4.66 1.49 3.22
C VAL A 85 -6.18 1.52 3.00
N ARG A 86 -6.92 0.58 3.60
CA ARG A 86 -8.39 0.56 3.47
C ARG A 86 -9.06 1.80 4.06
N VAL A 87 -8.59 2.29 5.20
CA VAL A 87 -9.10 3.53 5.81
C VAL A 87 -8.79 4.72 4.91
N TRP A 88 -7.58 4.78 4.34
CA TRP A 88 -7.18 5.84 3.44
C TRP A 88 -8.07 5.90 2.17
N GLU A 89 -8.31 4.76 1.50
CA GLU A 89 -9.27 4.68 0.37
C GLU A 89 -10.67 5.19 0.74
N SER A 90 -11.18 4.74 1.89
CA SER A 90 -12.54 5.08 2.31
C SER A 90 -12.70 6.57 2.69
N GLN A 91 -11.61 7.24 3.08
CA GLN A 91 -11.62 8.67 3.38
C GLN A 91 -11.72 9.50 2.09
N GLU A 92 -10.98 9.14 1.03
CA GLU A 92 -11.05 9.85 -0.27
C GLU A 92 -12.44 9.78 -0.93
N ILE A 93 -13.14 8.65 -0.81
CA ILE A 93 -14.50 8.49 -1.37
C ILE A 93 -15.50 9.47 -0.70
N TYR A 94 -15.26 9.86 0.55
CA TYR A 94 -16.13 10.79 1.27
C TYR A 94 -15.83 12.27 0.99
N THR A 95 -14.63 12.62 0.50
CA THR A 95 -14.26 14.02 0.25
C THR A 95 -14.49 14.47 -1.20
N SER A 96 -14.63 13.54 -2.15
CA SER A 96 -14.95 13.84 -3.56
C SER A 96 -16.46 13.82 -3.85
N LYS A 97 -17.27 14.51 -3.04
CA LYS A 97 -18.65 14.86 -3.37
C LYS A 97 -18.85 16.37 -3.41
#